data_AF-A0A7V9PD18-F1
#
_entry.id   AF-A0A7V9PD18-F1
#
_cell.length_a   1.000
_cell.length_b   1.000
_cell.length_c   1.000
_cell.angle_alpha   90.00
_cell.angle_beta   90.00
_cell.angle_gamma   90.00
#
_symmetry.space_group_name_H-M   'P 1'
#
loop_
_entity.id
_entity.type
_entity.pdbx_description
1 polymer ?
#
loop_
_entity_poly.entity_id
_entity_poly.type
_entity_poly.pdbx_seq_one_letter_code
_entity_poly.pdbx_strand_id
1 'polypeptide(L)'
;MAVGGIALILAWLLAATDVLTFWNRGESAEKVSSLNSRLDVWEQAWQLFDQQPLLGHGFMSARGVFLDTFGLGGSHNAFIEVLVNSGVFGTVWWVALVLVAAQGAIRVSARRHPDGPVLIGVLAALVGSAMTAGGLGQAATVQNVWLFVIVGWIVAAPRLRWERPAPIVPPARPATPLLAEVSRPPDALNVTERRSGRARTPLPPHAG
;
A
#
# COMPACT_ATOMS: atom_id res chain seq x y z
N MET A 1 32.28 19.94 -31.13
CA MET A 1 32.17 18.94 -30.03
C MET A 1 32.72 19.45 -28.70
N ALA A 2 33.84 20.19 -28.66
CA ALA A 2 34.39 20.74 -27.41
C ALA A 2 33.50 21.78 -26.69
N VAL A 3 32.82 22.66 -27.43
CA VAL A 3 31.99 23.74 -26.86
C VAL A 3 30.78 23.21 -26.07
N GLY A 4 30.15 22.13 -26.54
CA GLY A 4 29.03 21.49 -25.83
C GLY A 4 29.46 20.81 -24.53
N GLY A 5 30.65 20.18 -24.52
CA GLY A 5 31.23 19.60 -23.31
C GLY A 5 31.58 20.67 -22.27
N ILE A 6 32.15 21.79 -22.69
CA ILE A 6 32.46 22.93 -21.81
C ILE A 6 31.16 23.53 -21.23
N ALA A 7 30.12 23.71 -22.04
CA ALA A 7 28.83 24.22 -21.57
C ALA A 7 28.16 23.28 -20.54
N LEU A 8 28.24 21.96 -20.75
CA LEU A 8 27.73 20.97 -19.79
C LEU A 8 28.54 20.93 -18.50
N ILE A 9 29.86 21.03 -18.57
CA ILE A 9 30.72 21.12 -17.38
C ILE A 9 30.43 22.40 -16.60
N LEU A 10 30.27 23.54 -17.29
CA LEU A 10 29.92 24.81 -16.66
C LEU A 10 28.53 24.76 -16.03
N ALA A 11 27.53 24.21 -16.73
CA ALA A 11 26.19 24.00 -16.18
C ALA A 11 26.21 23.07 -14.96
N TRP A 12 27.01 21.99 -15.00
CA TRP A 12 27.19 21.10 -13.85
C TRP A 12 27.89 21.79 -12.70
N LEU A 13 28.96 22.57 -12.92
CA LEU A 13 29.67 23.30 -11.86
C LEU A 13 28.79 24.37 -11.20
N LEU A 14 27.96 25.06 -11.98
CA LEU A 14 27.00 26.05 -11.48
C LEU A 14 25.86 25.40 -10.70
N ALA A 15 25.38 24.23 -11.15
CA ALA A 15 24.34 23.47 -10.45
C ALA A 15 24.90 22.64 -9.27
N ALA A 16 26.18 22.30 -9.28
CA ALA A 16 26.80 21.44 -8.28
C ALA A 16 26.77 22.10 -6.89
N THR A 17 26.87 23.43 -6.81
CA THR A 17 26.72 24.14 -5.54
C THR A 17 25.30 24.03 -4.98
N ASP A 18 24.27 24.15 -5.83
CA ASP A 18 22.87 23.99 -5.41
C ASP A 18 22.56 22.54 -5.03
N VAL A 19 23.10 21.58 -5.79
CA VAL A 19 22.99 20.15 -5.49
C VAL A 19 23.70 19.82 -4.19
N LEU A 20 24.90 20.34 -3.94
CA LEU A 20 25.63 20.14 -2.68
C LEU A 20 24.93 20.82 -1.51
N THR A 21 24.36 22.01 -1.71
CA THR A 21 23.60 22.73 -0.69
C THR A 21 22.30 21.98 -0.36
N PHE A 22 21.61 21.47 -1.37
CA PHE A 22 20.43 20.60 -1.22
C PHE A 22 20.79 19.26 -0.57
N TRP A 23 21.94 18.68 -0.91
CA TRP A 23 22.41 17.42 -0.35
C TRP A 23 22.76 17.56 1.12
N ASN A 24 23.51 18.61 1.47
CA ASN A 24 23.91 18.89 2.84
C ASN A 24 22.72 19.43 3.67
N ARG A 25 21.71 20.05 3.06
CA ARG A 25 20.55 20.65 3.75
C ARG A 25 20.92 21.58 4.92
N GLY A 26 22.10 22.21 4.85
CA GLY A 26 22.65 23.02 5.94
C GLY A 26 23.31 22.25 7.09
N GLU A 27 23.43 20.93 7.00
CA GLU A 27 24.16 20.09 7.95
C GLU A 27 25.67 20.12 7.70
N SER A 28 26.45 19.91 8.76
CA SER A 28 27.91 19.82 8.67
C SER A 28 28.32 18.56 7.90
N ALA A 29 29.48 18.60 7.22
CA ALA A 29 30.04 17.43 6.52
C ALA A 29 30.18 16.22 7.46
N GLU A 30 30.46 16.47 8.74
CA GLU A 30 30.56 15.47 9.81
C GLU A 30 29.22 14.77 10.07
N LYS A 31 28.11 15.51 10.13
CA LYS A 31 26.77 14.95 10.31
C LYS A 31 26.25 14.21 9.09
N VAL A 32 26.64 14.64 7.89
CA VAL A 32 26.38 13.87 6.66
C VAL A 32 27.18 12.56 6.67
N SER A 33 28.43 12.60 7.12
CA SER A 33 29.31 11.42 7.19
C SER A 33 28.86 10.39 8.23
N SER A 34 28.24 10.82 9.34
CA SER A 34 27.67 9.93 10.36
C SER A 34 26.25 9.42 10.02
N LEU A 35 25.78 9.65 8.78
CA LEU A 35 24.41 9.39 8.33
C LEU A 35 23.36 10.03 9.25
N ASN A 36 23.59 11.28 9.67
CA ASN A 36 22.83 11.99 10.70
C ASN A 36 22.85 11.26 12.06
N SER A 37 24.05 10.98 12.57
CA SER A 37 24.30 10.34 13.88
C SER A 37 23.82 8.90 14.01
N ARG A 38 23.38 8.26 12.91
CA ARG A 38 22.91 6.87 12.95
C ARG A 38 24.04 5.89 13.24
N LEU A 39 25.24 6.15 12.72
CA LEU A 39 26.39 5.28 12.96
C LEU A 39 26.72 5.19 14.46
N ASP A 40 26.70 6.34 15.16
CA ASP A 40 26.94 6.42 16.61
C ASP A 40 25.89 5.63 17.40
N VAL A 41 24.61 5.77 17.02
CA VAL A 41 23.51 5.02 17.65
C VAL A 41 23.66 3.52 17.43
N TRP A 42 24.12 3.09 16.26
CA TRP A 42 24.27 1.67 15.93
C TRP A 42 25.47 1.04 16.65
N GLU A 43 26.57 1.77 16.79
CA GLU A 43 27.71 1.33 17.60
C GLU A 43 27.29 1.11 19.06
N GLN A 44 26.54 2.06 19.64
CA GLN A 44 26.03 1.91 21.00
C GLN A 44 25.02 0.75 21.12
N ALA A 45 24.17 0.57 20.12
CA ALA A 45 23.23 -0.55 20.08
C ALA A 45 23.94 -1.91 20.10
N TRP A 46 25.10 -2.03 19.44
CA TRP A 46 25.92 -3.24 19.53
C TRP A 46 26.47 -3.47 20.94
N GLN A 47 26.99 -2.44 21.59
CA GLN A 47 27.45 -2.55 22.97
C GLN A 47 26.32 -2.95 23.94
N LEU A 48 25.11 -2.42 23.74
CA LEU A 48 23.93 -2.83 24.51
C LEU A 48 23.59 -4.29 24.23
N PHE A 49 23.53 -4.69 22.96
CA PHE A 49 23.27 -6.08 22.60
C PHE A 49 24.24 -7.05 23.26
N ASP A 50 25.53 -6.74 23.28
CA ASP A 50 26.57 -7.59 23.90
C ASP A 50 26.35 -7.80 25.40
N GLN A 51 25.67 -6.88 26.09
CA GLN A 51 25.35 -7.02 27.51
C GLN A 51 24.22 -8.04 27.77
N GLN A 52 23.21 -8.10 26.89
CA GLN A 52 22.03 -8.96 27.05
C GLN A 52 21.58 -9.57 25.71
N PRO A 53 22.39 -10.45 25.08
CA PRO A 53 22.18 -10.83 23.68
C PRO A 53 20.96 -11.74 23.46
N LEU A 54 20.57 -12.54 24.45
CA LEU A 54 19.50 -13.53 24.26
C LEU A 54 18.10 -12.91 24.30
N LEU A 55 17.83 -12.10 25.34
CA LEU A 55 16.50 -11.54 25.63
C LEU A 55 16.42 -10.02 25.45
N GLY A 56 17.54 -9.34 25.24
CA GLY A 56 17.60 -7.89 25.16
C GLY A 56 17.27 -7.21 26.50
N HIS A 57 17.17 -5.89 26.45
CA HIS A 57 16.98 -5.02 27.62
C HIS A 57 15.52 -4.81 28.02
N GLY A 58 14.60 -5.53 27.38
CA GLY A 58 13.17 -5.46 27.65
C GLY A 58 12.41 -4.53 26.69
N PHE A 59 11.09 -4.65 26.74
CA PHE A 59 10.18 -3.94 25.84
C PHE A 59 10.29 -2.41 26.00
N MET A 60 10.42 -1.68 24.88
CA MET A 60 10.62 -0.22 24.83
C MET A 60 11.94 0.33 25.44
N SER A 61 12.86 -0.53 25.89
CA SER A 61 14.14 -0.09 26.49
C SER A 61 14.99 0.75 25.53
N ALA A 62 15.06 0.36 24.25
CA ALA A 62 15.82 1.05 23.22
C ALA A 62 15.41 2.52 23.07
N ARG A 63 14.11 2.83 23.16
CA ARG A 63 13.62 4.21 23.05
C ARG A 63 14.08 5.08 24.21
N GLY A 64 14.09 4.55 25.43
CA GLY A 64 14.62 5.27 26.60
C GLY A 64 16.12 5.50 26.47
N VAL A 65 16.87 4.44 26.20
CA VAL A 65 18.34 4.50 26.11
C VAL A 65 18.81 5.41 24.97
N PHE A 66 18.16 5.36 23.81
CA PHE A 66 18.52 6.23 22.68
C PHE A 66 18.12 7.69 22.89
N LEU A 67 16.97 7.95 23.55
CA LEU A 67 16.54 9.30 23.88
C LEU A 67 17.49 9.95 24.88
N ASP A 68 17.87 9.22 25.94
CA ASP A 68 18.73 9.72 27.00
C ASP A 68 20.17 9.97 26.52
N THR A 69 20.65 9.17 25.57
CA THR A 69 22.05 9.24 25.12
C THR A 69 22.26 10.20 23.94
N PHE A 70 21.31 10.29 23.01
CA PHE A 70 21.49 11.02 21.75
C PHE A 70 20.41 12.07 21.46
N GLY A 71 19.40 12.21 22.33
CA GLY A 71 18.23 13.05 22.06
C GLY A 71 17.36 12.53 20.91
N LEU A 72 17.60 11.30 20.45
CA LEU A 72 16.93 10.66 19.33
C LEU A 72 15.97 9.57 19.85
N GLY A 73 14.69 9.66 19.51
CA GLY A 73 13.66 8.74 20.00
C GLY A 73 13.68 7.33 19.39
N GLY A 74 14.78 6.89 18.76
CA GLY A 74 14.92 5.55 18.16
C GLY A 74 16.13 5.40 17.24
N SER A 75 16.50 4.17 16.90
CA SER A 75 17.66 3.85 16.03
C SER A 75 17.43 4.09 14.54
N HIS A 76 16.20 4.44 14.17
CA HIS A 76 15.72 4.54 12.79
C HIS A 76 15.93 3.24 11.98
N ASN A 77 16.06 2.09 12.64
CA ASN A 77 16.17 0.79 12.02
C ASN A 77 15.47 -0.27 12.89
N ALA A 78 14.41 -0.88 12.37
CA ALA A 78 13.56 -1.79 13.12
C ALA A 78 14.34 -3.04 13.58
N PHE A 79 15.33 -3.49 12.80
CA PHE A 79 16.15 -4.61 13.19
C PHE A 79 16.95 -4.29 14.46
N ILE A 80 17.57 -3.11 14.51
CA ILE A 80 18.37 -2.67 15.66
C ILE A 80 17.47 -2.45 16.88
N GLU A 81 16.29 -1.85 16.69
CA GLU A 81 15.29 -1.71 17.76
C GLU A 81 14.92 -3.06 18.37
N VAL A 82 14.53 -4.05 17.55
CA VAL A 82 14.12 -5.37 18.05
C VAL A 82 15.29 -6.10 18.69
N LEU A 83 16.49 -5.98 18.11
CA LEU A 83 17.70 -6.61 18.63
C LEU A 83 18.04 -6.12 20.04
N VAL A 84 18.01 -4.81 20.27
CA VAL A 84 18.28 -4.22 21.59
C VAL A 84 17.16 -4.53 22.58
N ASN A 85 15.89 -4.41 22.15
CA ASN A 85 14.75 -4.62 23.04
C ASN A 85 14.56 -6.09 23.45
N SER A 86 14.78 -7.02 22.52
CA SER A 86 14.32 -8.41 22.66
C SER A 86 15.39 -9.46 22.36
N GLY A 87 16.61 -9.04 22.06
CA GLY A 87 17.73 -9.92 21.79
C GLY A 87 17.54 -10.78 20.54
N VAL A 88 18.35 -11.82 20.43
CA VAL A 88 18.28 -12.80 19.34
C VAL A 88 16.91 -13.48 19.30
N PHE A 89 16.33 -13.81 20.46
CA PHE A 89 15.06 -14.52 20.51
C PHE A 89 13.95 -13.70 19.86
N GLY A 90 13.71 -12.47 20.32
CA GLY A 90 12.68 -11.61 19.71
C GLY A 90 12.98 -11.26 18.25
N THR A 91 14.25 -11.07 17.91
CA THR A 91 14.66 -10.81 16.52
C THR A 91 14.28 -11.96 15.59
N VAL A 92 14.53 -13.22 16.00
CA VAL A 92 14.16 -14.41 15.21
C VAL A 92 12.65 -14.47 15.00
N TRP A 93 11.86 -14.25 16.05
CA TRP A 93 10.39 -14.26 15.96
C TRP A 93 9.86 -13.14 15.06
N TRP A 94 10.42 -11.94 15.16
CA TRP A 94 10.05 -10.80 14.34
C TRP A 94 10.38 -11.05 12.86
N VAL A 95 11.59 -11.54 12.55
CA VAL A 95 11.99 -11.92 11.19
C VAL A 95 11.07 -13.01 10.65
N ALA A 96 10.77 -14.04 11.44
CA ALA A 96 9.86 -15.11 11.04
C ALA A 96 8.46 -14.58 10.71
N LEU A 97 7.92 -13.66 11.50
CA LEU A 97 6.63 -13.02 11.23
C LEU A 97 6.62 -12.26 9.90
N VAL A 98 7.65 -11.46 9.64
CA VAL A 98 7.78 -10.70 8.38
C VAL A 98 7.89 -11.65 7.18
N LEU A 99 8.68 -12.72 7.30
CA LEU A 99 8.84 -13.72 6.24
C LEU A 99 7.55 -14.51 5.97
N VAL A 100 6.82 -14.91 7.01
CA VAL A 100 5.52 -15.59 6.88
C VAL A 100 4.50 -14.67 6.21
N ALA A 101 4.45 -13.38 6.59
CA ALA A 101 3.60 -12.39 5.94
C ALA A 101 3.96 -12.22 4.44
N ALA A 102 5.25 -12.12 4.13
CA ALA A 102 5.72 -12.01 2.74
C ALA A 102 5.35 -13.25 1.92
N GLN A 103 5.60 -14.44 2.46
CA GLN A 103 5.23 -15.70 1.82
C GLN A 103 3.72 -15.81 1.61
N GLY A 104 2.93 -15.36 2.59
CA GLY A 104 1.48 -15.28 2.49
C GLY A 104 1.01 -14.37 1.35
N ALA A 105 1.52 -13.14 1.29
CA ALA A 105 1.21 -12.19 0.22
C ALA A 105 1.59 -12.73 -1.17
N ILE A 106 2.76 -13.35 -1.29
CA ILE A 106 3.22 -14.00 -2.53
C ILE A 106 2.28 -15.13 -2.92
N ARG A 107 1.84 -15.98 -1.98
CA ARG A 107 0.90 -17.07 -2.25
C ARG A 107 -0.46 -16.55 -2.72
N VAL A 108 -0.98 -15.47 -2.11
CA VAL A 108 -2.23 -14.84 -2.55
C VAL A 108 -2.10 -14.30 -3.97
N SER A 109 -0.99 -13.61 -4.28
CA SER A 109 -0.68 -13.13 -5.62
C SER A 109 -0.50 -14.25 -6.65
N ALA A 110 0.18 -15.33 -6.30
CA ALA A 110 0.40 -16.49 -7.17
C ALA A 110 -0.91 -17.20 -7.55
N ARG A 111 -1.93 -17.12 -6.70
CA ARG A 111 -3.31 -17.60 -6.99
C ARG A 111 -4.11 -16.65 -7.90
N ARG A 112 -3.49 -15.57 -8.39
CA ARG A 112 -4.11 -14.50 -9.20
C ARG A 112 -5.30 -13.84 -8.48
N HIS A 113 -5.25 -13.79 -7.15
CA HIS A 113 -6.21 -13.01 -6.37
C HIS A 113 -5.99 -11.52 -6.63
N PRO A 114 -7.04 -10.71 -6.84
CA PRO A 114 -6.90 -9.29 -7.17
C PRO A 114 -6.12 -8.50 -6.10
N ASP A 115 -6.25 -8.87 -4.83
CA ASP A 115 -5.57 -8.19 -3.71
C ASP A 115 -4.07 -8.52 -3.59
N GLY A 116 -3.58 -9.57 -4.27
CA GLY A 116 -2.20 -10.05 -4.11
C GLY A 116 -1.13 -8.98 -4.34
N PRO A 117 -1.15 -8.23 -5.47
CA PRO A 117 -0.20 -7.15 -5.71
C PRO A 117 -0.25 -6.04 -4.65
N VAL A 118 -1.44 -5.69 -4.15
CA VAL A 118 -1.60 -4.66 -3.10
C VAL A 118 -0.95 -5.13 -1.79
N LEU A 119 -1.19 -6.39 -1.40
CA LEU A 119 -0.57 -6.97 -0.20
C LEU A 119 0.95 -6.96 -0.28
N ILE A 120 1.53 -7.30 -1.45
CA ILE A 120 2.97 -7.25 -1.68
C ILE A 120 3.48 -5.81 -1.58
N GLY A 121 2.83 -4.86 -2.25
CA GLY A 121 3.25 -3.46 -2.29
C GLY A 121 3.23 -2.81 -0.90
N VAL A 122 2.14 -2.98 -0.14
CA VAL A 122 2.01 -2.41 1.21
C VAL A 122 3.04 -3.06 2.15
N LEU A 123 3.20 -4.38 2.11
CA LEU A 123 4.20 -5.05 2.94
C LEU A 123 5.62 -4.59 2.61
N ALA A 124 5.97 -4.46 1.32
CA ALA A 124 7.27 -3.95 0.90
C ALA A 124 7.50 -2.51 1.38
N ALA A 125 6.48 -1.64 1.32
CA ALA A 125 6.56 -0.28 1.83
C ALA A 125 6.75 -0.25 3.36
N LEU A 126 6.04 -1.11 4.10
CA LEU A 126 6.22 -1.24 5.55
C LEU A 126 7.61 -1.73 5.93
N VAL A 127 8.13 -2.78 5.26
CA VAL A 127 9.48 -3.28 5.50
C VAL A 127 10.54 -2.24 5.14
N GLY A 128 10.40 -1.56 3.99
CA GLY A 128 11.31 -0.49 3.60
C GLY A 128 11.31 0.68 4.59
N SER A 129 10.13 1.07 5.08
CA SER A 129 10.01 2.09 6.12
C SER A 129 10.60 1.61 7.46
N ALA A 130 10.42 0.34 7.81
CA ALA A 130 11.00 -0.23 9.03
C ALA A 130 12.53 -0.17 9.04
N MET A 131 13.18 -0.42 7.90
CA MET A 131 14.65 -0.37 7.80
C MET A 131 15.22 1.06 7.86
N THR A 132 14.40 2.07 7.56
CA THR A 132 14.86 3.47 7.42
C THR A 132 14.34 4.42 8.49
N ALA A 133 13.23 4.06 9.14
CA ALA A 133 12.55 4.86 10.16
C ALA A 133 12.28 4.06 11.45
N GLY A 134 12.50 2.75 11.49
CA GLY A 134 12.40 1.95 12.70
C GLY A 134 11.01 1.45 13.10
N GLY A 135 9.95 1.93 12.46
CA GLY A 135 8.58 1.81 12.99
C GLY A 135 8.10 0.38 13.32
N LEU A 136 8.34 -0.63 12.48
CA LEU A 136 7.94 -2.01 12.78
C LEU A 136 8.69 -2.66 13.96
N GLY A 137 9.85 -2.12 14.33
CA GLY A 137 10.66 -2.63 15.44
C GLY A 137 10.40 -1.88 16.75
N GLN A 138 9.76 -0.72 16.65
CA GLN A 138 9.28 0.01 17.82
C GLN A 138 7.96 -0.58 18.31
N ALA A 139 7.72 -0.40 19.59
CA ALA A 139 6.49 -0.82 20.24
C ALA A 139 5.31 0.10 19.89
N ALA A 140 4.13 -0.50 19.69
CA ALA A 140 2.85 0.18 19.58
C ALA A 140 2.78 1.27 18.48
N THR A 141 3.42 1.04 17.33
CA THR A 141 3.32 1.95 16.20
C THR A 141 2.14 1.62 15.30
N VAL A 142 1.70 2.61 14.52
CA VAL A 142 0.71 2.43 13.45
C VAL A 142 1.17 1.36 12.45
N GLN A 143 2.48 1.19 12.25
CA GLN A 143 3.02 0.15 11.37
C GLN A 143 2.76 -1.26 11.90
N ASN A 144 2.82 -1.48 13.23
CA ASN A 144 2.48 -2.77 13.81
C ASN A 144 1.00 -3.12 13.59
N VAL A 145 0.10 -2.14 13.73
CA VAL A 145 -1.34 -2.31 13.43
C VAL A 145 -1.53 -2.72 11.97
N TRP A 146 -0.89 -2.02 11.04
CA TRP A 146 -0.95 -2.36 9.62
C TRP A 146 -0.39 -3.76 9.31
N LEU A 147 0.68 -4.18 9.99
CA LEU A 147 1.20 -5.54 9.84
C LEU A 147 0.15 -6.58 10.24
N PHE A 148 -0.52 -6.41 11.39
CA PHE A 148 -1.58 -7.34 11.81
C PHE A 148 -2.78 -7.33 10.85
N VAL A 149 -3.17 -6.17 10.32
CA VAL A 149 -4.20 -6.05 9.29
C VAL A 149 -3.83 -6.84 8.04
N ILE A 150 -2.58 -6.71 7.56
CA ILE A 150 -2.08 -7.45 6.39
C ILE A 150 -2.09 -8.96 6.64
N VAL A 151 -1.64 -9.40 7.82
CA VAL A 151 -1.68 -10.83 8.19
C VAL A 151 -3.12 -11.34 8.20
N GLY A 152 -4.06 -10.60 8.79
CA GLY A 152 -5.48 -10.93 8.77
C GLY A 152 -6.04 -10.99 7.34
N TRP A 153 -5.69 -10.01 6.49
CA TRP A 153 -6.11 -9.95 5.09
C TRP A 153 -5.56 -11.15 4.30
N ILE A 154 -4.30 -11.51 4.46
CA ILE A 154 -3.70 -12.70 3.83
C ILE A 154 -4.47 -13.98 4.19
N VAL A 155 -4.88 -14.10 5.46
CA VAL A 155 -5.64 -15.28 5.94
C VAL A 155 -7.09 -15.27 5.41
N ALA A 156 -7.70 -14.09 5.31
CA ALA A 156 -9.09 -13.93 4.88
C ALA A 156 -9.27 -13.98 3.35
N ALA A 157 -8.33 -13.45 2.57
CA ALA A 157 -8.46 -13.31 1.11
C ALA A 157 -8.83 -14.63 0.40
N PRO A 158 -8.20 -15.79 0.69
CA PRO A 158 -8.60 -17.05 0.07
C PRO A 158 -10.01 -17.55 0.45
N ARG A 159 -10.59 -17.04 1.54
CA ARG A 159 -11.91 -17.44 2.04
C ARG A 159 -13.03 -16.59 1.45
N LEU A 160 -12.71 -15.37 1.05
CA LEU A 160 -13.65 -14.47 0.38
C LEU A 160 -13.81 -14.96 -1.06
N ARG A 161 -15.02 -15.41 -1.40
CA ARG A 161 -15.35 -15.74 -2.79
C ARG A 161 -15.32 -14.43 -3.57
N TRP A 162 -14.27 -14.23 -4.34
CA TRP A 162 -14.28 -13.22 -5.39
C TRP A 162 -15.29 -13.65 -6.46
N GLU A 163 -16.52 -13.18 -6.34
CA GLU A 163 -17.47 -13.25 -7.45
C GLU A 163 -16.94 -12.31 -8.53
N ARG A 164 -16.45 -12.89 -9.64
CA ARG A 164 -16.15 -12.07 -10.82
C ARG A 164 -17.45 -11.37 -11.20
N PRO A 165 -17.47 -10.02 -11.30
CA PRO A 165 -18.62 -9.32 -11.82
C PRO A 165 -19.02 -9.95 -13.15
N ALA A 166 -20.30 -10.30 -13.31
CA ALA A 166 -20.78 -10.83 -14.56
C ALA A 166 -20.38 -9.87 -15.70
N PRO A 167 -19.97 -10.38 -16.88
CA PRO A 167 -19.72 -9.52 -18.02
C PRO A 167 -20.92 -8.59 -18.20
N ILE A 168 -20.68 -7.29 -18.33
CA ILE A 168 -21.74 -6.35 -18.71
C ILE A 168 -22.14 -6.76 -20.12
N VAL A 169 -23.20 -7.55 -20.25
CA VAL A 169 -23.82 -7.85 -21.53
C VAL A 169 -24.49 -6.54 -21.95
N PRO A 170 -24.04 -5.87 -23.02
CA PRO A 170 -24.73 -4.69 -23.52
C PRO A 170 -26.20 -5.06 -23.75
N PRO A 171 -27.17 -4.20 -23.38
CA PRO A 171 -28.55 -4.46 -23.73
C PRO A 171 -28.61 -4.76 -25.23
N ALA A 172 -29.28 -5.85 -25.60
CA ALA A 172 -29.48 -6.20 -26.99
C ALA A 172 -29.96 -4.94 -27.71
N ARG A 173 -29.23 -4.50 -28.75
CA ARG A 173 -29.68 -3.34 -29.53
C ARG A 173 -31.13 -3.63 -29.91
N PRO A 174 -32.09 -2.76 -29.56
CA PRO A 174 -33.45 -2.94 -30.04
C PRO A 174 -33.34 -3.08 -31.55
N ALA A 175 -33.96 -4.13 -32.10
CA ALA A 175 -33.98 -4.34 -33.53
C ALA A 175 -34.44 -3.03 -34.15
N THR A 176 -33.53 -2.32 -34.84
CA THR A 176 -33.88 -1.11 -35.57
C THR A 176 -35.06 -1.51 -36.44
N PRO A 177 -36.23 -0.86 -36.34
CA PRO A 177 -37.31 -1.10 -37.29
C PRO A 177 -36.71 -0.72 -38.64
N LEU A 178 -36.37 -1.73 -39.42
CA LEU A 178 -35.51 -1.64 -40.58
C LEU A 178 -36.35 -1.02 -41.70
N LEU A 179 -36.49 0.31 -41.73
CA LEU A 179 -36.88 1.16 -42.87
C LEU A 179 -38.03 0.66 -43.78
N ALA A 180 -38.83 -0.31 -43.33
CA ALA A 180 -39.88 -0.96 -44.11
C ALA A 180 -41.20 -0.19 -44.06
N GLU A 181 -41.25 0.86 -43.23
CA GLU A 181 -42.43 1.71 -43.06
C GLU A 181 -42.39 2.97 -43.94
N VAL A 182 -41.26 3.23 -44.63
CA VAL A 182 -41.11 4.40 -45.54
C VAL A 182 -41.52 4.08 -46.98
N SER A 183 -41.86 2.82 -47.31
CA SER A 183 -42.19 2.40 -48.68
C SER A 183 -43.66 1.98 -48.89
N ARG A 184 -44.59 2.25 -47.96
CA ARG A 184 -46.02 2.04 -48.21
C ARG A 184 -46.63 3.25 -48.94
N PRO A 185 -47.16 3.10 -50.18
CA PRO A 185 -47.93 4.15 -50.83
C PRO A 185 -49.25 4.40 -50.08
N PRO A 186 -49.78 5.64 -50.11
CA PRO A 186 -50.88 6.06 -49.25
C PRO A 186 -52.24 5.68 -49.86
N ASP A 187 -52.58 4.39 -49.95
CA ASP A 187 -53.93 3.99 -50.39
C ASP A 187 -54.34 2.66 -49.76
N ALA A 188 -55.00 2.73 -48.59
CA ALA A 188 -56.05 1.80 -48.14
C ALA A 188 -56.47 2.15 -46.70
N LEU A 189 -57.06 3.33 -46.49
CA LEU A 189 -57.91 3.55 -45.33
C LEU A 189 -59.24 2.82 -45.57
N ASN A 190 -59.26 1.50 -45.34
CA ASN A 190 -60.51 0.77 -45.19
C ASN A 190 -61.07 1.05 -43.80
N VAL A 191 -61.93 2.07 -43.78
CA VAL A 191 -62.96 2.33 -42.78
C VAL A 191 -63.87 1.11 -42.73
N THR A 192 -63.53 0.10 -41.93
CA THR A 192 -64.45 -1.00 -41.58
C THR A 192 -63.93 -1.72 -40.35
N GLU A 193 -64.04 -1.09 -39.18
CA GLU A 193 -64.24 -1.81 -37.92
C GLU A 193 -64.69 -0.86 -36.80
N ARG A 194 -65.89 -0.28 -36.99
CA ARG A 194 -66.75 0.09 -35.87
C ARG A 194 -67.71 -1.06 -35.63
N ARG A 195 -67.38 -2.00 -34.75
CA ARG A 195 -68.38 -2.68 -33.90
C ARG A 195 -67.76 -3.62 -32.88
N SER A 196 -68.46 -3.66 -31.74
CA SER A 196 -68.28 -4.49 -30.54
C SER A 196 -67.17 -3.99 -29.61
N GLY A 197 -67.41 -3.66 -28.34
CA GLY A 197 -68.55 -3.95 -27.47
C GLY A 197 -68.08 -4.79 -26.30
N ARG A 198 -68.48 -4.36 -25.09
CA ARG A 198 -68.33 -4.99 -23.75
C ARG A 198 -66.98 -4.75 -23.05
N ALA A 199 -66.97 -3.98 -21.95
CA ALA A 199 -67.45 -4.29 -20.58
C ALA A 199 -66.36 -5.05 -19.78
N ARG A 200 -66.12 -4.87 -18.48
CA ARG A 200 -66.61 -4.01 -17.40
C ARG A 200 -65.67 -4.29 -16.20
N THR A 201 -65.40 -3.27 -15.37
CA THR A 201 -65.18 -3.29 -13.89
C THR A 201 -63.97 -4.01 -13.26
N PRO A 202 -63.65 -3.79 -11.96
CA PRO A 202 -63.69 -2.56 -11.14
C PRO A 202 -62.40 -2.30 -10.30
N LEU A 203 -62.31 -1.11 -9.71
CA LEU A 203 -61.30 -0.67 -8.72
C LEU A 203 -61.40 -1.41 -7.37
N PRO A 204 -60.29 -1.64 -6.65
CA PRO A 204 -60.30 -2.00 -5.24
C PRO A 204 -60.36 -0.75 -4.32
N PRO A 205 -60.93 -0.85 -3.10
CA PRO A 205 -61.00 0.26 -2.17
C PRO A 205 -59.73 0.41 -1.32
N HIS A 206 -59.54 1.65 -0.87
CA HIS A 206 -58.46 2.12 0.00
C HIS A 206 -58.51 1.57 1.43
N ALA A 207 -57.30 1.32 1.94
CA ALA A 207 -56.76 1.68 3.25
C ALA A 207 -57.65 1.64 4.51
N GLY A 208 -57.21 0.81 5.45
CA GLY A 208 -57.35 0.94 6.90
C GLY A 208 -56.14 0.29 7.55
#